data_AF-A0A127JY64-F1
#
_entry.id   AF-A0A127JY64-F1
#
_cell.length_a   1.000
_cell.length_b   1.000
_cell.length_c   1.000
_cell.angle_alpha   90.00
_cell.angle_beta   90.00
_cell.angle_gamma   90.00
#
_symmetry.space_group_name_H-M   'P 1'
#
loop_
_entity.id
_entity.type
_entity.pdbx_description
1 polymer ?
#
loop_
_entity_poly.entity_id
_entity_poly.type
_entity_poly.pdbx_seq_one_letter_code
_entity_poly.pdbx_strand_id
1 'polypeptide(L)'
;MTAKASRADSARLMTEMPFTTFSFFTEMPRRQLALMAQSASALFRGSQEVRQIQQDAAQRASEHYEEAMHRLRGDCDYNDLLAVQAELIRFNMQEASQYWQQLATAGMKLQAEMVSSARDVALEGGDPTLESLQRVFAATLNGSGTAAFTH
;
A
#
# COMPACT_ATOMS: atom_id res chain seq x y z
N MET A 1 13.30 3.47 -74.72
CA MET A 1 11.84 3.57 -74.49
C MET A 1 11.44 2.28 -73.79
N THR A 2 10.87 2.20 -72.59
CA THR A 2 10.09 3.16 -71.79
C THR A 2 10.10 2.66 -70.34
N ALA A 3 10.36 3.55 -69.38
CA ALA A 3 10.18 3.31 -67.96
C ALA A 3 8.72 3.59 -67.54
N LYS A 4 8.07 2.70 -66.78
CA LYS A 4 6.98 3.06 -65.83
C LYS A 4 6.49 1.85 -65.02
N ALA A 5 7.05 1.64 -63.83
CA ALA A 5 6.44 0.77 -62.81
C ALA A 5 6.77 1.22 -61.36
N SER A 6 6.95 2.53 -61.13
CA SER A 6 7.43 3.05 -59.83
C SER A 6 6.38 3.87 -59.05
N ARG A 7 5.12 3.94 -59.49
CA ARG A 7 4.12 4.85 -58.87
C ARG A 7 2.95 4.16 -58.17
N ALA A 8 2.79 2.84 -58.33
CA ALA A 8 1.67 2.10 -57.73
C ALA A 8 1.99 1.56 -56.32
N ASP A 9 3.26 1.23 -56.03
CA ASP A 9 3.64 0.68 -54.73
C ASP A 9 3.71 1.73 -53.61
N SER A 10 4.04 2.99 -53.92
CA SER A 10 4.13 4.04 -52.90
C SER A 10 2.78 4.48 -52.34
N ALA A 11 1.66 4.22 -53.03
CA ALA A 11 0.33 4.58 -52.55
C ALA A 11 -0.21 3.58 -51.50
N ARG A 12 0.31 2.35 -51.48
CA ARG A 12 -0.16 1.29 -50.57
C ARG A 12 0.44 1.39 -49.17
N LEU A 13 1.65 1.96 -49.04
CA LEU A 13 2.34 2.15 -47.76
C LEU A 13 1.78 3.30 -46.90
N MET A 14 0.93 4.18 -47.46
CA MET A 14 0.35 5.31 -46.71
C MET A 14 -1.06 5.07 -46.16
N THR A 15 -1.70 3.92 -46.46
CA THR A 15 -3.11 3.68 -46.07
C THR A 15 -3.25 2.78 -44.82
N GLU A 16 -2.17 2.18 -44.30
CA GLU A 16 -2.22 1.27 -43.15
C GLU A 16 -1.75 1.87 -41.82
N MET A 17 -1.61 3.20 -41.72
CA MET A 17 -1.25 3.87 -40.47
C MET A 17 -2.23 4.99 -40.12
N PRO A 18 -3.44 4.66 -39.59
CA PRO A 18 -3.97 5.56 -38.56
C PRO A 18 -4.71 4.90 -37.39
N PHE A 19 -5.03 3.61 -37.40
CA PHE A 19 -5.86 3.02 -36.33
C PHE A 19 -5.07 2.42 -35.15
N THR A 20 -3.93 1.79 -35.42
CA THR A 20 -3.10 1.15 -34.38
C THR A 20 -2.37 2.16 -33.51
N THR A 21 -1.93 3.27 -34.10
CA THR A 21 -1.27 4.38 -33.40
C THR A 21 -2.27 5.13 -32.51
N PHE A 22 -3.49 5.40 -32.99
CA PHE A 22 -4.54 6.05 -32.19
C PHE A 22 -4.98 5.20 -30.99
N SER A 23 -5.16 3.89 -31.18
CA SER A 23 -5.45 2.96 -30.09
C SER A 23 -4.36 2.96 -29.02
N PHE A 24 -3.09 3.05 -29.42
CA PHE A 24 -1.95 3.18 -28.49
C PHE A 24 -2.04 4.45 -27.63
N PHE A 25 -2.42 5.59 -28.21
CA PHE A 25 -2.55 6.86 -27.49
C PHE A 25 -3.76 6.91 -26.54
N THR A 26 -4.85 6.20 -26.83
CA THR A 26 -6.01 6.11 -25.92
C THR A 26 -5.84 5.04 -24.84
N GLU A 27 -5.08 3.99 -25.15
CA GLU A 27 -4.86 2.87 -24.24
C GLU A 27 -3.91 3.23 -23.10
N MET A 28 -2.96 4.13 -23.34
CA MET A 28 -1.99 4.56 -22.32
C MET A 28 -2.65 5.33 -21.14
N PRO A 29 -3.50 6.36 -21.37
CA PRO A 29 -4.25 7.00 -20.28
C PRO A 29 -5.19 6.05 -19.54
N ARG A 30 -5.84 5.12 -20.26
CA ARG A 30 -6.72 4.10 -19.67
C ARG A 30 -5.96 3.20 -18.70
N ARG A 31 -4.75 2.76 -19.08
CA ARG A 31 -3.87 1.93 -18.26
C ARG A 31 -3.30 2.68 -17.07
N GLN A 32 -2.89 3.94 -17.26
CA GLN A 32 -2.45 4.80 -16.15
C GLN A 32 -3.56 4.98 -15.11
N LEU A 33 -4.79 5.25 -15.54
CA LEU A 33 -5.93 5.36 -14.65
C LEU A 33 -6.25 4.04 -13.93
N ALA A 34 -6.15 2.90 -14.64
CA ALA A 34 -6.33 1.58 -14.06
C ALA A 34 -5.26 1.29 -12.99
N LEU A 35 -3.99 1.60 -13.24
CA LEU A 35 -2.92 1.46 -12.27
C LEU A 35 -3.17 2.35 -11.05
N MET A 36 -3.51 3.62 -11.25
CA MET A 36 -3.83 4.54 -10.15
C MET A 36 -4.98 4.02 -9.29
N ALA A 37 -6.05 3.50 -9.91
CA ALA A 37 -7.18 2.92 -9.20
C ALA A 37 -6.78 1.67 -8.41
N GLN A 38 -5.95 0.79 -8.99
CA GLN A 38 -5.43 -0.39 -8.29
C GLN A 38 -4.53 -0.02 -7.12
N SER A 39 -3.60 0.92 -7.31
CA SER A 39 -2.73 1.43 -6.25
C SER A 39 -3.53 2.08 -5.13
N ALA A 40 -4.53 2.92 -5.46
CA ALA A 40 -5.43 3.51 -4.47
C ALA A 40 -6.20 2.44 -3.69
N SER A 41 -6.71 1.41 -4.37
CA SER A 41 -7.40 0.30 -3.71
C SER A 41 -6.49 -0.48 -2.76
N ALA A 42 -5.25 -0.77 -3.15
CA ALA A 42 -4.27 -1.44 -2.30
C ALA A 42 -3.93 -0.57 -1.08
N LEU A 43 -3.70 0.73 -1.29
CA LEU A 43 -3.46 1.70 -0.21
C LEU A 43 -4.62 1.75 0.78
N PHE A 44 -5.87 1.83 0.32
CA PHE A 44 -7.02 1.84 1.21
C PHE A 44 -7.14 0.55 2.02
N ARG A 45 -6.94 -0.61 1.38
CA ARG A 45 -6.96 -1.91 2.06
C ARG A 45 -5.86 -2.02 3.11
N GLY A 46 -4.62 -1.64 2.77
CA GLY A 46 -3.51 -1.61 3.72
C GLY A 46 -3.76 -0.63 4.86
N SER A 47 -4.35 0.54 4.59
CA SER A 47 -4.72 1.51 5.62
C SER A 47 -5.79 0.97 6.59
N GLN A 48 -6.74 0.18 6.09
CA GLN A 48 -7.75 -0.49 6.90
C GLN A 48 -7.11 -1.58 7.78
N GLU A 49 -6.20 -2.37 7.22
CA GLU A 49 -5.45 -3.40 7.96
C GLU A 49 -4.61 -2.78 9.09
N VAL A 50 -3.91 -1.67 8.84
CA VAL A 50 -3.17 -0.93 9.86
C VAL A 50 -4.10 -0.40 10.97
N ARG A 51 -5.25 0.19 10.61
CA ARG A 51 -6.22 0.67 11.60
C ARG A 51 -6.77 -0.47 12.45
N GLN A 52 -7.01 -1.63 11.85
CA GLN A 52 -7.48 -2.80 12.58
C GLN A 52 -6.42 -3.27 13.58
N ILE A 53 -5.15 -3.36 13.16
CA ILE A 53 -4.02 -3.70 14.07
C ILE A 53 -3.96 -2.73 15.25
N GLN A 54 -4.11 -1.43 15.00
CA GLN A 54 -4.14 -0.40 16.05
C GLN A 54 -5.32 -0.56 17.01
N GLN A 55 -6.51 -0.83 16.48
CA GLN A 55 -7.72 -1.05 17.27
C GLN A 55 -7.58 -2.31 18.15
N ASP A 56 -7.12 -3.41 17.58
CA ASP A 56 -6.94 -4.67 18.29
C ASP A 56 -5.89 -4.52 19.41
N ALA A 57 -4.79 -3.81 19.15
CA ALA A 57 -3.77 -3.53 20.16
C ALA A 57 -4.30 -2.64 21.29
N ALA A 58 -5.06 -1.59 20.96
CA ALA A 58 -5.69 -0.72 21.95
C ALA A 58 -6.72 -1.47 22.81
N GLN A 59 -7.50 -2.37 22.21
CA GLN A 59 -8.45 -3.20 22.92
C GLN A 59 -7.76 -4.15 23.90
N ARG A 60 -6.76 -4.92 23.45
CA ARG A 60 -6.00 -5.84 24.33
C ARG A 60 -5.33 -5.10 25.49
N ALA A 61 -4.74 -3.94 25.22
CA ALA A 61 -4.18 -3.09 26.27
C ALA A 61 -5.26 -2.68 27.28
N SER A 62 -6.40 -2.18 26.80
CA SER A 62 -7.50 -1.73 27.68
C SER A 62 -7.98 -2.86 28.59
N GLU A 63 -8.26 -4.03 28.02
CA GLU A 63 -8.70 -5.22 28.77
C GLU A 63 -7.66 -5.63 29.84
N HIS A 64 -6.38 -5.66 29.50
CA HIS A 64 -5.32 -6.05 30.45
C HIS A 64 -5.13 -5.02 31.57
N TYR A 65 -5.19 -3.73 31.27
CA TYR A 65 -5.11 -2.68 32.29
C TYR A 65 -6.36 -2.65 33.17
N GLU A 66 -7.54 -2.94 32.64
CA GLU A 66 -8.77 -3.08 33.44
C GLU A 66 -8.68 -4.25 34.43
N GLU A 67 -8.16 -5.40 33.98
CA GLU A 67 -7.90 -6.54 34.86
C GLU A 67 -6.88 -6.20 35.96
N ALA A 68 -5.77 -5.55 35.61
CA ALA A 68 -4.78 -5.09 36.58
C ALA A 68 -5.39 -4.10 37.58
N MET A 69 -6.19 -3.14 37.13
CA MET A 69 -6.92 -2.21 38.02
C MET A 69 -7.88 -2.94 38.94
N HIS A 70 -8.60 -3.95 38.45
CA HIS A 70 -9.52 -4.73 39.27
C HIS A 70 -8.76 -5.43 40.42
N ARG A 71 -7.59 -6.01 40.12
CA ARG A 71 -6.72 -6.62 41.14
C ARG A 71 -6.26 -5.59 42.17
N LEU A 72 -5.76 -4.44 41.71
CA LEU A 72 -5.27 -3.35 42.58
C LEU A 72 -6.35 -2.72 43.46
N ARG A 73 -7.64 -2.87 43.14
CA ARG A 73 -8.75 -2.41 43.98
C ARG A 73 -9.11 -3.37 45.11
N GLY A 74 -8.67 -4.62 45.01
CA GLY A 74 -8.84 -5.60 46.08
C GLY A 74 -7.85 -5.41 47.22
N ASP A 75 -7.92 -6.27 48.24
CA ASP A 75 -6.87 -6.35 49.25
C ASP A 75 -5.59 -6.86 48.58
N CYS A 76 -4.56 -6.01 48.53
CA CYS A 76 -3.25 -6.32 47.96
C CYS A 76 -2.15 -6.00 48.96
N ASP A 77 -1.20 -6.92 49.12
CA ASP A 77 0.03 -6.64 49.86
C ASP A 77 1.14 -6.07 48.96
N TYR A 78 2.30 -5.77 49.53
CA TYR A 78 3.43 -5.22 48.77
C TYR A 78 3.95 -6.17 47.67
N ASN A 79 3.93 -7.49 47.90
CA ASN A 79 4.37 -8.45 46.91
C ASN A 79 3.38 -8.53 45.74
N ASP A 80 2.08 -8.44 46.02
CA ASP A 80 1.04 -8.39 44.98
C ASP A 80 1.22 -7.17 44.07
N LEU A 81 1.55 -6.01 44.64
CA LEU A 81 1.85 -4.80 43.86
C LEU A 81 3.04 -4.99 42.92
N LEU A 82 4.13 -5.58 43.41
CA LEU A 82 5.31 -5.88 42.58
C LEU A 82 5.00 -6.90 41.48
N ALA A 83 4.18 -7.90 41.78
CA ALA A 83 3.74 -8.89 40.81
C ALA A 83 2.93 -8.23 39.67
N VAL A 84 1.95 -7.38 40.02
CA VAL A 84 1.17 -6.61 39.02
C VAL A 84 2.07 -5.71 38.18
N GLN A 85 3.03 -5.02 38.80
CA GLN A 85 3.96 -4.16 38.07
C GLN A 85 4.83 -4.96 37.07
N ALA A 86 5.42 -6.07 37.53
CA ALA A 86 6.25 -6.91 36.67
C ALA A 86 5.45 -7.51 35.49
N GLU A 87 4.20 -7.89 35.76
CA GLU A 87 3.27 -8.38 34.75
C GLU A 87 2.95 -7.32 33.69
N LEU A 88 2.58 -6.10 34.11
CA LEU A 88 2.32 -4.99 33.20
C LEU A 88 3.53 -4.65 32.33
N ILE A 89 4.74 -4.65 32.91
CA ILE A 89 5.98 -4.42 32.15
C ILE A 89 6.15 -5.51 31.09
N ARG A 90 6.00 -6.79 31.48
CA ARG A 90 6.15 -7.92 30.56
C ARG A 90 5.11 -7.85 29.44
N PHE A 91 3.86 -7.58 29.78
CA PHE A 91 2.77 -7.40 28.83
C PHE A 91 3.09 -6.30 27.82
N ASN A 92 3.46 -5.09 28.29
CA ASN A 92 3.77 -3.97 27.41
C ASN A 92 4.91 -4.30 26.43
N MET A 93 5.96 -5.00 26.89
CA MET A 93 7.05 -5.41 26.02
C MET A 93 6.60 -6.43 24.96
N GLN A 94 5.77 -7.41 25.36
CA GLN A 94 5.24 -8.43 24.45
C GLN A 94 4.29 -7.83 23.41
N GLU A 95 3.33 -7.01 23.85
CA GLU A 95 2.37 -6.35 22.96
C GLU A 95 3.05 -5.36 22.03
N ALA A 96 4.04 -4.60 22.49
CA ALA A 96 4.80 -3.71 21.61
C ALA A 96 5.51 -4.49 20.50
N SER A 97 6.18 -5.60 20.85
CA SER A 97 6.84 -6.46 19.87
C SER A 97 5.83 -7.02 18.85
N GLN A 98 4.71 -7.54 19.32
CA GLN A 98 3.66 -8.10 18.46
C GLN A 98 3.05 -7.04 17.54
N TYR A 99 2.73 -5.85 18.08
CA TYR A 99 2.19 -4.73 17.32
C TYR A 99 3.15 -4.31 16.19
N TRP A 100 4.44 -4.16 16.51
CA TRP A 100 5.46 -3.82 15.50
C TRP A 100 5.62 -4.90 14.44
N GLN A 101 5.58 -6.18 14.82
CA GLN A 101 5.62 -7.28 13.88
C GLN A 101 4.41 -7.25 12.93
N GLN A 102 3.20 -7.03 13.47
CA GLN A 102 1.97 -6.94 12.67
C GLN A 102 2.02 -5.76 11.69
N LEU A 103 2.48 -4.58 12.13
CA LEU A 103 2.67 -3.43 11.24
C LEU A 103 3.69 -3.71 10.14
N ALA A 104 4.81 -4.35 10.47
CA ALA A 104 5.83 -4.71 9.49
C ALA A 104 5.27 -5.68 8.44
N THR A 105 4.52 -6.70 8.87
CA THR A 105 3.86 -7.65 7.96
C THR A 105 2.84 -6.95 7.05
N ALA A 106 1.96 -6.09 7.61
CA ALA A 106 1.00 -5.32 6.81
C ALA A 106 1.70 -4.41 5.80
N GLY A 107 2.82 -3.79 6.19
CA GLY A 107 3.63 -2.96 5.30
C GLY A 107 4.27 -3.75 4.16
N MET A 108 4.87 -4.90 4.45
CA MET A 108 5.45 -5.78 3.42
C MET A 108 4.38 -6.29 2.44
N LYS A 109 3.19 -6.63 2.93
CA LYS A 109 2.06 -7.07 2.11
C LYS A 109 1.61 -5.98 1.15
N LEU A 110 1.44 -4.75 1.64
CA LEU A 110 1.08 -3.61 0.79
C LEU A 110 2.18 -3.32 -0.25
N GLN A 111 3.46 -3.39 0.13
CA GLN A 111 4.56 -3.25 -0.82
C GLN A 111 4.51 -4.33 -1.91
N ALA A 112 4.27 -5.58 -1.54
CA ALA A 112 4.14 -6.69 -2.49
C ALA A 112 2.96 -6.50 -3.46
N GLU A 113 1.80 -6.04 -2.96
CA GLU A 113 0.63 -5.73 -3.80
C GLU A 113 0.92 -4.60 -4.80
N MET A 114 1.62 -3.55 -4.38
CA MET A 114 2.00 -2.44 -5.28
C MET A 114 3.05 -2.85 -6.32
N VAL A 115 4.02 -3.70 -5.96
CA VAL A 115 5.01 -4.22 -6.92
C VAL A 115 4.34 -5.14 -7.93
N SER A 116 3.39 -5.98 -7.49
CA SER A 116 2.63 -6.85 -8.39
C SER A 116 1.83 -6.03 -9.41
N SER A 117 1.09 -5.00 -8.97
CA SER A 117 0.30 -4.17 -9.88
C SER A 117 1.17 -3.38 -10.87
N ALA A 118 2.33 -2.90 -10.42
CA ALA A 118 3.31 -2.25 -11.30
C ALA A 118 3.90 -3.23 -12.34
N ARG A 119 4.19 -4.47 -11.94
CA ARG A 119 4.70 -5.51 -12.84
C ARG A 119 3.68 -5.88 -13.93
N ASP A 120 2.41 -6.04 -13.55
CA ASP A 120 1.36 -6.37 -14.50
C ASP A 120 1.22 -5.28 -15.59
N VAL A 121 1.36 -4.01 -15.21
CA VAL A 121 1.33 -2.87 -16.14
C VAL A 121 2.62 -2.74 -16.96
N ALA A 122 3.79 -3.09 -16.38
CA ALA A 122 5.07 -3.08 -17.08
C ALA A 122 5.19 -4.17 -18.14
N LEU A 123 4.68 -5.38 -17.85
CA LEU A 123 4.58 -6.47 -18.83
C LEU A 123 3.64 -6.11 -19.98
N GLU A 124 2.70 -5.18 -19.76
CA GLU A 124 1.80 -4.65 -20.79
C GLU A 124 2.35 -3.40 -21.50
N GLY A 125 3.52 -2.88 -21.13
CA GLY A 125 4.23 -1.80 -21.83
C GLY A 125 4.08 -0.38 -21.27
N GLY A 126 3.69 -0.23 -20.00
CA GLY A 126 3.72 1.07 -19.28
C GLY A 126 4.92 1.18 -18.34
N ASP A 127 5.45 2.39 -18.11
CA ASP A 127 6.53 2.64 -17.15
C ASP A 127 5.98 3.32 -15.88
N PRO A 128 5.62 2.54 -14.83
CA PRO A 128 5.27 3.10 -13.54
C PRO A 128 6.52 3.29 -12.68
N THR A 129 6.87 4.53 -12.37
CA THR A 129 8.01 4.81 -11.49
C THR A 129 7.70 4.37 -10.07
N LEU A 130 8.20 3.19 -9.70
CA LEU A 130 8.16 2.57 -8.36
C LEU A 130 8.42 3.56 -7.21
N GLU A 131 9.25 4.58 -7.45
CA GLU A 131 9.59 5.63 -6.49
C GLU A 131 8.41 6.51 -6.02
N SER A 132 7.42 6.76 -6.88
CA SER A 132 6.26 7.58 -6.49
C SER A 132 5.36 6.82 -5.51
N LEU A 133 5.18 5.53 -5.74
CA LEU A 133 4.41 4.63 -4.87
C LEU A 133 5.10 4.44 -3.52
N GLN A 134 6.42 4.29 -3.51
CA GLN A 134 7.21 4.24 -2.27
C GLN A 134 7.08 5.52 -1.44
N ARG A 135 7.07 6.70 -2.07
CA ARG A 135 6.88 7.99 -1.37
C ARG A 135 5.50 8.14 -0.76
N VAL A 136 4.44 7.75 -1.47
CA VAL A 136 3.06 7.79 -0.95
C VAL A 136 2.89 6.85 0.24
N PHE A 137 3.49 5.67 0.19
CA PHE A 137 3.49 4.73 1.28
C PHE A 137 4.22 5.25 2.53
N ALA A 138 5.43 5.79 2.36
CA ALA A 138 6.19 6.41 3.45
C ALA A 138 5.42 7.59 4.08
N ALA A 139 4.76 8.42 3.28
CA ALA A 139 3.92 9.51 3.77
C ALA A 139 2.68 9.00 4.54
N THR A 140 2.10 7.87 4.12
CA THR A 140 0.94 7.27 4.79
C THR A 140 1.32 6.70 6.15
N LEU A 141 2.47 6.02 6.24
CA LEU A 141 2.99 5.49 7.51
C LEU A 141 3.43 6.58 8.50
N ASN A 142 3.99 7.67 8.00
CA ASN A 142 4.42 8.79 8.84
C ASN A 142 3.29 9.78 9.19
N GLY A 143 2.03 9.48 8.83
CA GLY A 143 0.88 10.36 9.07
C GLY A 143 0.93 11.69 8.28
N SER A 144 1.83 11.80 7.30
CA SER A 144 2.04 13.01 6.48
C SER A 144 1.23 13.02 5.17
N GLY A 145 0.39 11.99 4.96
CA GLY A 145 -0.31 11.71 3.71
C GLY A 145 -1.33 12.75 3.22
N THR A 146 -1.55 13.87 3.93
CA THR A 146 -2.52 14.91 3.53
C THR A 146 -1.92 16.04 2.69
N ALA A 147 -0.61 16.13 2.49
CA ALA A 147 0.02 17.30 1.86
C ALA A 147 0.37 17.16 0.36
N ALA A 148 0.16 16.01 -0.28
CA ALA A 148 0.69 15.76 -1.63
C ALA A 148 -0.31 15.95 -2.79
N PHE A 149 -1.53 16.44 -2.54
CA PHE A 149 -2.52 16.76 -3.58
C PHE A 149 -2.87 18.24 -3.61
N THR A 150 -1.87 19.09 -3.83
CA THR A 150 -2.06 20.46 -4.33
C THR A 150 -0.86 20.83 -5.19
N HIS A 151 -1.00 20.68 -6.52
CA HIS A 151 -0.74 21.72 -7.51
C HIS A 151 -1.09 21.24 -8.92
#